data_AF-A0AAN8RL00-F1
#
_entry.id   AF-A0AAN8RL00-F1
#
_cell.length_a   1.000
_cell.length_b   1.000
_cell.length_c   1.000
_cell.angle_alpha   90.00
_cell.angle_beta   90.00
_cell.angle_gamma   90.00
#
_symmetry.space_group_name_H-M   'P 1'
#
loop_
_entity.id
_entity.type
_entity.pdbx_description
1 polymer ?
#
loop_
_entity_poly.entity_id
_entity_poly.type
_entity_poly.pdbx_seq_one_letter_code
_entity_poly.pdbx_strand_id
1 'polypeptide(L)'
;MFRNNYDNDSVTFSPQGRIFQVEYALEAIKQGSAAVGLRSKTHVALVALKRNAEELGSYQKKIIPIDKHLGVALAGLSPDARVLSNFMRQQSMASRLLYKRPVPVARVVNAIADKAQVNTQHYGKRPYGVGLLIAGVDETGPHLWEFQPSGQILEYFGAAIGARSQSARTYLERTFESFPDVSRDELVLHGLKALRDTLQQDRELTTDNTSIAIVGIGEDLKQYDGPRVKRFLDLLGEDGTRSQRAARLDTAMDVGGDADDDDDELAGLLGPGEGTSAMDTTE
;
A
#
# COMPACT_ATOMS: atom_id res chain seq x y z
N MET A 1 -30.45 19.88 16.17
CA MET A 1 -29.74 18.65 15.74
C MET A 1 -30.71 17.88 14.85
N PHE A 2 -30.43 17.75 13.56
CA PHE A 2 -31.29 16.94 12.67
C PHE A 2 -31.09 15.47 13.04
N ARG A 3 -32.09 14.86 13.70
CA ARG A 3 -32.11 13.40 13.89
C ARG A 3 -32.54 12.78 12.56
N ASN A 4 -31.66 11.96 12.01
CA ASN A 4 -32.00 11.12 10.87
C ASN A 4 -32.82 9.94 11.39
N ASN A 5 -33.96 9.63 10.78
CA ASN A 5 -34.80 8.51 11.21
C ASN A 5 -34.44 7.20 10.50
N TYR A 6 -33.55 7.26 9.50
CA TYR A 6 -33.24 6.14 8.58
C TYR A 6 -31.87 5.49 8.85
N ASP A 7 -31.20 5.84 9.95
CA ASP A 7 -29.83 5.40 10.23
C ASP A 7 -29.71 4.44 11.42
N ASN A 8 -30.82 3.98 12.00
CA ASN A 8 -30.81 3.14 13.20
C ASN A 8 -30.55 1.65 12.93
N ASP A 9 -30.87 1.15 11.73
CA ASP A 9 -30.73 -0.26 11.38
C ASP A 9 -30.22 -0.44 9.94
N SER A 10 -29.82 -1.68 9.62
CA SER A 10 -29.21 -2.05 8.34
C SER A 10 -30.21 -2.34 7.23
N VAL A 11 -31.51 -2.40 7.53
CA VAL A 11 -32.57 -2.79 6.58
C VAL A 11 -33.45 -1.63 6.13
N THR A 12 -33.32 -0.47 6.76
CA THR A 12 -34.06 0.75 6.43
C THR A 12 -33.33 1.53 5.34
N PHE A 13 -34.01 1.71 4.20
CA PHE A 13 -33.55 2.59 3.13
C PHE A 13 -33.93 4.04 3.41
N SER A 14 -33.02 4.96 3.11
CA SER A 14 -33.32 6.39 3.09
C SER A 14 -34.19 6.75 1.87
N PRO A 15 -34.85 7.93 1.86
CA PRO A 15 -35.55 8.43 0.69
C PRO A 15 -34.67 8.59 -0.57
N GLN A 16 -33.34 8.64 -0.41
CA GLN A 16 -32.37 8.68 -1.50
C GLN A 16 -31.88 7.28 -1.94
N GLY A 17 -32.46 6.20 -1.42
CA GLY A 17 -32.08 4.82 -1.75
C GLY A 17 -30.77 4.37 -1.12
N ARG A 18 -30.34 4.98 -0.01
CA ARG A 18 -29.08 4.68 0.69
C ARG A 18 -29.33 3.87 1.95
N ILE A 19 -28.37 3.04 2.34
CA ILE A 19 -28.35 2.33 3.62
C ILE A 19 -27.25 2.95 4.50
N PHE A 20 -27.63 3.85 5.40
CA PHE A 20 -26.65 4.62 6.18
C PHE A 20 -25.76 3.77 7.09
N GLN A 21 -26.28 2.68 7.67
CA GLN A 21 -25.47 1.76 8.48
C GLN A 21 -24.32 1.11 7.71
N VAL A 22 -24.49 0.84 6.41
CA VAL A 22 -23.42 0.32 5.55
C VAL A 22 -22.37 1.40 5.29
N GLU A 23 -22.80 2.64 5.05
CA GLU A 23 -21.89 3.77 4.84
C GLU A 23 -21.08 4.10 6.09
N TYR A 24 -21.68 4.01 7.27
CA TYR A 24 -20.96 4.19 8.54
C TYR A 24 -19.93 3.08 8.76
N ALA A 25 -20.24 1.85 8.37
CA ALA A 25 -19.27 0.76 8.39
C ALA A 25 -18.11 0.99 7.40
N LEU A 26 -18.37 1.58 6.23
CA LEU A 26 -17.32 1.99 5.29
C LEU A 26 -16.41 3.08 5.89
N GLU A 27 -16.96 4.03 6.64
CA GLU A 27 -16.15 5.05 7.35
C GLU A 27 -15.27 4.44 8.44
N ALA A 28 -15.72 3.37 9.11
CA ALA A 28 -14.90 2.67 10.12
C ALA A 28 -13.58 2.13 9.53
N ILE A 29 -13.57 1.74 8.26
CA ILE A 29 -12.34 1.30 7.56
C ILE A 29 -11.32 2.43 7.50
N LYS A 30 -11.77 3.64 7.15
CA LYS A 30 -10.90 4.82 6.99
C LYS A 30 -10.25 5.23 8.31
N GLN A 31 -10.81 4.83 9.45
CA GLN A 31 -10.20 5.05 10.77
C GLN A 31 -9.09 4.05 11.10
N GLY A 32 -9.12 2.86 10.48
CA GLY A 32 -8.04 1.88 10.57
C GLY A 32 -6.74 2.43 10.00
N SER A 33 -5.58 1.96 10.45
CA SER A 33 -4.31 2.35 9.82
C SER A 33 -4.24 1.85 8.37
N ALA A 34 -3.32 2.39 7.58
CA ALA A 34 -3.17 2.02 6.18
C ALA A 34 -2.71 0.56 6.00
N ALA A 35 -3.19 -0.07 4.94
CA ALA A 35 -2.67 -1.31 4.38
C ALA A 35 -2.66 -1.19 2.85
N VAL A 36 -1.63 -1.73 2.21
CA VAL A 36 -1.42 -1.72 0.77
C VAL A 36 -1.25 -3.16 0.30
N GLY A 37 -1.85 -3.49 -0.83
CA GLY A 37 -1.66 -4.75 -1.51
C GLY A 37 -1.32 -4.49 -2.97
N LEU A 38 -0.48 -5.33 -3.55
CA LEU A 38 -0.15 -5.28 -4.97
C LEU A 38 0.33 -6.64 -5.47
N ARG A 39 0.11 -6.91 -6.76
CA ARG A 39 0.46 -8.18 -7.40
C ARG A 39 1.31 -8.00 -8.66
N SER A 40 2.25 -8.91 -8.86
CA SER A 40 2.94 -9.16 -10.12
C SER A 40 2.36 -10.41 -10.80
N LYS A 41 2.97 -10.84 -11.91
CA LYS A 41 2.63 -12.13 -12.56
C LYS A 41 2.93 -13.34 -11.67
N THR A 42 3.85 -13.20 -10.71
CA THR A 42 4.40 -14.32 -9.94
C THR A 42 4.12 -14.24 -8.44
N HIS A 43 3.92 -13.04 -7.88
CA HIS A 43 3.76 -12.82 -6.45
C HIS A 43 2.65 -11.82 -6.15
N VAL A 44 2.12 -11.90 -4.93
CA VAL A 44 1.29 -10.84 -4.35
C VAL A 44 1.85 -10.50 -2.97
N ALA A 45 1.93 -9.20 -2.68
CA ALA A 45 2.47 -8.68 -1.44
C ALA A 45 1.41 -7.83 -0.72
N LEU A 46 1.38 -7.96 0.61
CA LEU A 46 0.64 -7.10 1.52
C LEU A 46 1.64 -6.36 2.41
N VAL A 47 1.48 -5.06 2.53
CA VAL A 47 2.29 -4.20 3.40
C VAL A 47 1.34 -3.41 4.28
N ALA A 48 1.50 -3.51 5.60
CA ALA A 48 0.57 -2.91 6.56
C ALA A 48 1.29 -2.10 7.62
N LEU A 49 0.76 -0.90 7.90
CA LEU A 49 1.19 -0.04 9.00
C LEU A 49 0.46 -0.44 10.28
N LYS A 50 1.17 -1.02 11.23
CA LYS A 50 0.69 -1.31 12.59
C LYS A 50 0.67 -0.02 13.42
N ARG A 51 -0.34 0.10 14.28
CA ARG A 51 -0.40 1.17 15.29
C ARG A 51 -0.12 0.61 16.66
N ASN A 52 0.53 1.43 17.47
CA ASN A 52 0.60 1.26 18.90
C ASN A 52 -0.24 2.38 19.55
N ALA A 53 -1.03 2.03 20.57
CA ALA A 53 -1.86 3.00 21.28
C ALA A 53 -1.04 3.75 22.34
N GLU A 54 -0.12 3.04 23.00
CA GLU A 54 0.66 3.53 24.14
C GLU A 54 2.06 2.96 24.06
N GLU A 55 3.07 3.66 24.58
CA GLU A 55 4.46 3.23 24.49
C GLU A 55 4.73 1.84 25.09
N LEU A 56 4.00 1.48 26.16
CA LEU A 56 4.06 0.17 26.80
C LEU A 56 3.25 -0.92 26.07
N GLY A 57 2.44 -0.53 25.09
CA GLY A 57 1.61 -1.43 24.31
C GLY A 57 2.39 -2.18 23.22
N SER A 58 1.91 -3.35 22.85
CA SER A 58 2.39 -4.04 21.65
C SER A 58 1.69 -3.51 20.39
N TYR A 59 2.41 -3.44 19.27
CA TYR A 59 1.82 -3.16 17.97
C TYR A 59 0.76 -4.21 17.60
N GLN A 60 -0.42 -3.73 17.21
CA GLN A 60 -1.53 -4.61 16.82
C GLN A 60 -1.24 -5.28 15.47
N LYS A 61 -1.38 -6.60 15.41
CA LYS A 61 -1.21 -7.37 14.16
C LYS A 61 -2.29 -7.00 13.15
N LYS A 62 -1.86 -6.74 11.92
CA LYS A 62 -2.75 -6.36 10.81
C LYS A 62 -2.84 -7.37 9.69
N ILE A 63 -1.84 -8.22 9.57
CA ILE A 63 -1.82 -9.31 8.61
C ILE A 63 -2.16 -10.59 9.36
N ILE A 64 -3.10 -11.36 8.82
CA ILE A 64 -3.58 -12.62 9.36
C ILE A 64 -3.39 -13.71 8.28
N PRO A 65 -2.54 -14.72 8.52
CA PRO A 65 -2.44 -15.86 7.61
C PRO A 65 -3.71 -16.73 7.70
N ILE A 66 -4.25 -17.12 6.55
CA ILE A 66 -5.45 -17.94 6.44
C ILE A 66 -5.08 -19.39 6.10
N ASP A 67 -4.28 -19.58 5.06
CA ASP A 67 -3.75 -20.87 4.62
C ASP A 67 -2.34 -20.63 4.02
N LYS A 68 -1.66 -21.70 3.62
CA LYS A 68 -0.34 -21.64 2.99
C LYS A 68 -0.30 -20.73 1.76
N HIS A 69 -1.38 -20.62 1.00
CA HIS A 69 -1.44 -19.85 -0.24
C HIS A 69 -2.29 -18.59 -0.11
N LEU A 70 -2.72 -18.20 1.11
CA LEU A 70 -3.73 -17.16 1.32
C LEU A 70 -3.52 -16.40 2.64
N GLY A 71 -3.46 -15.07 2.57
CA GLY A 71 -3.35 -14.18 3.71
C GLY A 71 -4.21 -12.93 3.54
N VAL A 72 -4.53 -12.27 4.65
CA VAL A 72 -5.33 -11.03 4.63
C VAL A 72 -4.66 -9.92 5.42
N ALA A 73 -4.77 -8.69 4.94
CA ALA A 73 -4.49 -7.47 5.69
C ALA A 73 -5.82 -6.75 5.99
N LEU A 74 -5.97 -6.22 7.20
CA LEU A 74 -7.24 -5.62 7.65
C LEU A 74 -7.12 -4.11 7.89
N ALA A 75 -8.23 -3.38 7.70
CA ALA A 75 -8.42 -2.03 8.21
C ALA A 75 -9.84 -1.87 8.78
N GLY A 76 -9.97 -1.22 9.93
CA GLY A 76 -11.24 -1.11 10.68
C GLY A 76 -11.24 -1.98 11.93
N LEU A 77 -12.38 -2.61 12.24
CA LEU A 77 -12.59 -3.38 13.47
C LEU A 77 -11.89 -4.76 13.44
N SER A 78 -10.79 -4.89 14.18
CA SER A 78 -10.04 -6.14 14.33
C SER A 78 -10.89 -7.35 14.78
N PRO A 79 -11.89 -7.23 15.67
CA PRO A 79 -12.76 -8.36 16.02
C PRO A 79 -13.55 -8.92 14.82
N ASP A 80 -14.07 -8.04 13.96
CA ASP A 80 -14.79 -8.45 12.76
C ASP A 80 -13.84 -9.14 11.77
N ALA A 81 -12.61 -8.62 11.64
CA ALA A 81 -11.56 -9.25 10.86
C ALA A 81 -11.28 -10.69 11.32
N ARG A 82 -11.26 -10.94 12.64
CA ARG A 82 -11.06 -12.28 13.21
C ARG A 82 -12.21 -13.23 12.89
N VAL A 83 -13.46 -12.75 12.95
CA VAL A 83 -14.64 -13.55 12.58
C VAL A 83 -14.55 -13.99 11.11
N LEU A 84 -14.26 -13.05 10.21
CA LEU A 84 -14.12 -13.35 8.79
C LEU A 84 -12.91 -14.25 8.51
N SER A 85 -11.75 -13.98 9.13
CA SER A 85 -10.54 -14.79 8.97
C SER A 85 -10.76 -16.23 9.43
N ASN A 86 -11.44 -16.45 10.56
CA ASN A 86 -11.75 -17.79 11.04
C ASN A 86 -12.71 -18.52 10.10
N PHE A 87 -13.69 -17.83 9.53
CA PHE A 87 -14.55 -18.39 8.50
C PHE A 87 -13.74 -18.77 7.23
N MET A 88 -12.84 -17.92 6.77
CA MET A 88 -11.96 -18.22 5.63
C MET A 88 -11.05 -19.43 5.89
N ARG A 89 -10.53 -19.58 7.12
CA ARG A 89 -9.75 -20.76 7.54
C ARG A 89 -10.59 -22.02 7.47
N GLN A 90 -11.83 -21.99 7.96
CA GLN A 90 -12.76 -23.11 7.87
C GLN A 90 -13.01 -23.52 6.40
N GLN A 91 -13.26 -22.55 5.51
CA GLN A 91 -13.43 -22.83 4.08
C GLN A 91 -12.18 -23.46 3.44
N SER A 92 -11.00 -22.95 3.79
CA SER A 92 -9.72 -23.46 3.28
C SER A 92 -9.44 -24.88 3.76
N MET A 93 -9.64 -25.14 5.06
CA MET A 93 -9.48 -26.46 5.67
C MET A 93 -10.48 -27.47 5.08
N ALA A 94 -11.74 -27.09 4.89
CA ALA A 94 -12.76 -27.94 4.31
C ALA A 94 -12.40 -28.37 2.87
N SER A 95 -11.91 -27.43 2.04
CA SER A 95 -11.45 -27.74 0.69
C SER A 95 -10.28 -28.72 0.69
N ARG A 96 -9.29 -28.53 1.56
CA ARG A 96 -8.16 -29.45 1.70
C ARG A 96 -8.59 -30.83 2.19
N LEU A 97 -9.54 -30.89 3.11
CA LEU A 97 -10.03 -32.15 3.65
C LEU A 97 -10.77 -32.97 2.58
N LEU A 98 -11.69 -32.32 1.86
CA LEU A 98 -12.59 -32.96 0.91
C LEU A 98 -11.94 -33.23 -0.46
N TYR A 99 -11.19 -32.26 -0.98
CA TYR A 99 -10.67 -32.29 -2.34
C TYR A 99 -9.15 -32.45 -2.42
N LYS A 100 -8.45 -32.49 -1.28
CA LYS A 100 -6.98 -32.58 -1.20
C LYS A 100 -6.24 -31.47 -1.95
N ARG A 101 -6.90 -30.33 -2.20
CA ARG A 101 -6.32 -29.18 -2.92
C ARG A 101 -6.58 -27.86 -2.19
N PRO A 102 -5.70 -26.86 -2.35
CA PRO A 102 -5.96 -25.49 -1.89
C PRO A 102 -7.29 -24.97 -2.45
N VAL A 103 -8.00 -24.18 -1.66
CA VAL A 103 -9.23 -23.54 -2.12
C VAL A 103 -8.90 -22.40 -3.11
N PRO A 104 -9.60 -22.27 -4.24
CA PRO A 104 -9.43 -21.11 -5.13
C PRO A 104 -9.70 -19.80 -4.39
N VAL A 105 -8.89 -18.77 -4.63
CA VAL A 105 -8.96 -17.50 -3.88
C VAL A 105 -10.33 -16.87 -4.05
N ALA A 106 -10.80 -16.78 -5.30
CA ALA A 106 -12.12 -16.23 -5.63
C ALA A 106 -13.26 -16.94 -4.88
N ARG A 107 -13.16 -18.26 -4.63
CA ARG A 107 -14.21 -19.00 -3.90
C ARG A 107 -14.31 -18.54 -2.45
N VAL A 108 -13.18 -18.33 -1.78
CA VAL A 108 -13.17 -17.86 -0.39
C VAL A 108 -13.66 -16.42 -0.30
N VAL A 109 -13.26 -15.58 -1.26
CA VAL A 109 -13.66 -14.17 -1.32
C VAL A 109 -15.17 -14.03 -1.56
N ASN A 110 -15.75 -14.81 -2.47
CA ASN A 110 -17.21 -14.85 -2.66
C ASN A 110 -17.93 -15.36 -1.41
N ALA A 111 -17.41 -16.40 -0.74
CA ALA A 111 -18.03 -16.93 0.47
C ALA A 111 -18.08 -15.91 1.63
N ILE A 112 -17.06 -15.04 1.79
CA ILE A 112 -17.12 -13.97 2.79
C ILE A 112 -18.07 -12.84 2.37
N ALA A 113 -18.20 -12.57 1.07
CA ALA A 113 -19.15 -11.59 0.55
C ALA A 113 -20.59 -12.02 0.85
N ASP A 114 -20.95 -13.27 0.54
CA ASP A 114 -22.25 -13.84 0.85
C ASP A 114 -22.54 -13.81 2.35
N LYS A 115 -21.54 -14.17 3.17
CA LYS A 115 -21.66 -14.11 4.63
C LYS A 115 -21.89 -12.69 5.14
N ALA A 116 -21.24 -11.70 4.55
CA ALA A 116 -21.37 -10.29 4.92
C ALA A 116 -22.70 -9.70 4.49
N GLN A 117 -23.18 -10.06 3.29
CA GLN A 117 -24.43 -9.59 2.73
C GLN A 117 -25.63 -9.97 3.61
N VAL A 118 -25.62 -11.16 4.23
CA VAL A 118 -26.65 -11.55 5.21
C VAL A 118 -26.77 -10.52 6.35
N ASN A 119 -25.66 -9.93 6.80
CA ASN A 119 -25.67 -8.96 7.88
C ASN A 119 -26.16 -7.56 7.48
N THR A 120 -26.26 -7.27 6.17
CA THR A 120 -26.80 -6.00 5.66
C THR A 120 -28.31 -6.09 5.35
N GLN A 121 -28.91 -7.29 5.41
CA GLN A 121 -30.31 -7.50 5.05
C GLN A 121 -31.19 -8.06 6.18
N HIS A 122 -30.60 -8.36 7.34
CA HIS A 122 -31.35 -8.91 8.48
C HIS A 122 -31.41 -7.93 9.64
N TYR A 123 -32.63 -7.64 10.09
CA TYR A 123 -32.87 -6.80 11.26
C TYR A 123 -32.15 -7.34 12.50
N GLY A 124 -31.61 -6.44 13.33
CA GLY A 124 -30.84 -6.79 14.52
C GLY A 124 -29.39 -7.23 14.25
N LYS A 125 -28.97 -7.36 12.98
CA LYS A 125 -27.56 -7.53 12.60
C LYS A 125 -26.97 -6.22 12.13
N ARG A 126 -25.64 -6.10 12.27
CA ARG A 126 -24.85 -4.98 11.75
C ARG A 126 -23.88 -5.43 10.66
N PRO A 127 -23.59 -4.58 9.65
CA PRO A 127 -22.50 -4.81 8.73
C PRO A 127 -21.17 -5.02 9.47
N TYR A 128 -20.26 -5.77 8.85
CA TYR A 128 -18.91 -5.90 9.36
C TYR A 128 -18.17 -4.57 9.19
N GLY A 129 -17.59 -4.03 10.26
CA GLY A 129 -16.88 -2.74 10.24
C GLY A 129 -15.41 -2.88 9.82
N VAL A 130 -15.11 -3.75 8.86
CA VAL A 130 -13.75 -4.06 8.43
C VAL A 130 -13.66 -4.15 6.91
N GLY A 131 -12.60 -3.58 6.34
CA GLY A 131 -12.14 -3.84 4.98
C GLY A 131 -10.96 -4.81 5.01
N LEU A 132 -10.91 -5.73 4.04
CA LEU A 132 -9.82 -6.70 3.91
C LEU A 132 -9.16 -6.57 2.55
N LEU A 133 -7.82 -6.55 2.54
CA LEU A 133 -7.03 -6.89 1.36
C LEU A 133 -6.63 -8.35 1.46
N ILE A 134 -6.97 -9.14 0.46
CA ILE A 134 -6.86 -10.60 0.46
C ILE A 134 -5.87 -10.95 -0.64
N ALA A 135 -4.71 -11.46 -0.23
CA ALA A 135 -3.64 -11.87 -1.10
C ALA A 135 -3.56 -13.39 -1.13
N GLY A 136 -3.65 -13.98 -2.32
CA GLY A 136 -3.47 -15.42 -2.45
C GLY A 136 -3.00 -15.82 -3.84
N VAL A 137 -2.50 -17.04 -3.93
CA VAL A 137 -2.04 -17.65 -5.19
C VAL A 137 -2.78 -18.96 -5.38
N ASP A 138 -3.47 -19.12 -6.51
CA ASP A 138 -4.08 -20.38 -6.88
C ASP A 138 -3.63 -20.85 -8.29
N GLU A 139 -4.33 -21.84 -8.85
CA GLU A 139 -4.03 -22.42 -10.17
C GLU A 139 -4.05 -21.37 -11.30
N THR A 140 -4.77 -20.26 -11.12
CA THR A 140 -4.86 -19.16 -12.11
C THR A 140 -3.83 -18.06 -11.89
N GLY A 141 -3.05 -18.12 -10.82
CA GLY A 141 -1.93 -17.23 -10.53
C GLY A 141 -2.11 -16.41 -9.24
N PRO A 142 -1.39 -15.28 -9.10
CA PRO A 142 -1.51 -14.38 -7.96
C PRO A 142 -2.72 -13.46 -8.07
N HIS A 143 -3.45 -13.34 -6.97
CA HIS A 143 -4.66 -12.54 -6.84
C HIS A 143 -4.58 -11.57 -5.67
N LEU A 144 -5.11 -10.37 -5.89
CA LEU A 144 -5.34 -9.38 -4.86
C LEU A 144 -6.81 -8.97 -4.91
N TRP A 145 -7.54 -9.26 -3.85
CA TRP A 145 -8.94 -8.89 -3.71
C TRP A 145 -9.12 -7.86 -2.58
N GLU A 146 -10.00 -6.90 -2.79
CA GLU A 146 -10.54 -6.05 -1.73
C GLU A 146 -11.94 -6.55 -1.36
N PHE A 147 -12.20 -6.66 -0.06
CA PHE A 147 -13.53 -6.86 0.51
C PHE A 147 -13.96 -5.60 1.27
N GLN A 148 -15.20 -5.18 1.06
CA GLN A 148 -15.82 -4.04 1.73
C GLN A 148 -17.03 -4.46 2.58
N PRO A 149 -17.32 -3.75 3.69
CA PRO A 149 -18.52 -3.89 4.53
C PRO A 149 -19.86 -3.97 3.80
N SER A 150 -19.95 -3.37 2.62
CA SER A 150 -21.12 -3.43 1.74
C SER A 150 -21.41 -4.84 1.18
N GLY A 151 -20.47 -5.77 1.33
CA GLY A 151 -20.49 -7.07 0.67
C GLY A 151 -19.87 -7.03 -0.73
N GLN A 152 -19.40 -5.86 -1.19
CA GLN A 152 -18.70 -5.77 -2.46
C GLN A 152 -17.29 -6.36 -2.35
N ILE A 153 -16.91 -7.06 -3.42
CA ILE A 153 -15.59 -7.63 -3.62
C ILE A 153 -15.07 -7.21 -4.99
N LEU A 154 -13.81 -6.80 -5.04
CA LEU A 154 -13.18 -6.28 -6.26
C LEU A 154 -11.77 -6.85 -6.37
N GLU A 155 -11.38 -7.28 -7.56
CA GLU A 155 -10.03 -7.74 -7.85
C GLU A 155 -9.18 -6.58 -8.41
N TYR A 156 -7.96 -6.44 -7.91
CA TYR A 156 -7.09 -5.31 -8.20
C TYR A 156 -5.67 -5.73 -8.63
N PHE A 157 -4.98 -4.84 -9.35
CA PHE A 157 -3.52 -4.92 -9.55
C PHE A 157 -2.74 -4.34 -8.36
N GLY A 158 -3.28 -3.25 -7.78
CA GLY A 158 -2.83 -2.66 -6.54
C GLY A 158 -4.01 -1.98 -5.85
N ALA A 159 -4.09 -2.09 -4.54
CA ALA A 159 -5.15 -1.51 -3.72
C ALA A 159 -4.60 -1.01 -2.39
N ALA A 160 -5.23 0.01 -1.82
CA ALA A 160 -4.91 0.51 -0.49
C ALA A 160 -6.17 0.85 0.29
N ILE A 161 -6.21 0.45 1.56
CA ILE A 161 -7.33 0.71 2.48
C ILE A 161 -6.81 1.34 3.78
N GLY A 162 -7.71 1.98 4.53
CA GLY A 162 -7.39 2.63 5.80
C GLY A 162 -7.10 4.12 5.68
N ALA A 163 -6.64 4.71 6.78
CA ALA A 163 -6.40 6.13 6.93
C ALA A 163 -5.35 6.64 5.94
N ARG A 164 -5.67 7.72 5.23
CA ARG A 164 -4.80 8.36 4.21
C ARG A 164 -4.35 7.40 3.10
N SER A 165 -5.11 6.32 2.86
CA SER A 165 -4.87 5.39 1.75
C SER A 165 -4.94 6.04 0.37
N GLN A 166 -5.53 7.23 0.25
CA GLN A 166 -5.55 7.94 -1.02
C GLN A 166 -4.15 8.22 -1.57
N SER A 167 -3.21 8.68 -0.74
CA SER A 167 -1.84 8.93 -1.19
C SER A 167 -1.18 7.68 -1.73
N ALA A 168 -1.42 6.52 -1.09
CA ALA A 168 -0.96 5.23 -1.59
C ALA A 168 -1.59 4.88 -2.94
N ARG A 169 -2.91 5.08 -3.11
CA ARG A 169 -3.58 4.82 -4.39
C ARG A 169 -3.02 5.68 -5.52
N THR A 170 -2.77 6.96 -5.28
CA THR A 170 -2.12 7.84 -6.27
C THR A 170 -0.73 7.33 -6.69
N TYR A 171 0.05 6.80 -5.74
CA TYR A 171 1.33 6.15 -6.08
C TYR A 171 1.12 4.90 -6.93
N LEU A 172 0.17 4.04 -6.55
CA LEU A 172 -0.12 2.79 -7.26
C LEU A 172 -0.65 3.07 -8.67
N GLU A 173 -1.55 4.03 -8.86
CA GLU A 173 -2.09 4.44 -10.17
C GLU A 173 -1.00 4.90 -11.13
N ARG A 174 0.07 5.53 -10.63
CA ARG A 174 1.21 5.94 -11.46
C ARG A 174 2.15 4.80 -11.83
N THR A 175 2.15 3.71 -11.08
CA THR A 175 3.21 2.68 -11.16
C THR A 175 2.69 1.27 -11.49
N PHE A 176 1.37 1.04 -11.48
CA PHE A 176 0.81 -0.32 -11.57
C PHE A 176 1.16 -1.06 -12.86
N GLU A 177 1.42 -0.34 -13.95
CA GLU A 177 1.79 -0.94 -15.24
C GLU A 177 3.14 -1.66 -15.19
N SER A 178 4.04 -1.27 -14.27
CA SER A 178 5.33 -1.96 -14.10
C SER A 178 5.22 -3.23 -13.25
N PHE A 179 4.19 -3.34 -12.41
CA PHE A 179 4.06 -4.43 -11.43
C PHE A 179 4.07 -5.85 -12.02
N PRO A 180 3.52 -6.14 -13.22
CA PRO A 180 3.51 -7.49 -13.75
C PRO A 180 4.91 -8.12 -13.88
N ASP A 181 5.93 -7.31 -14.19
CA ASP A 181 7.27 -7.79 -14.57
C ASP A 181 8.36 -7.54 -13.52
N VAL A 182 8.03 -6.90 -12.39
CA VAL A 182 8.98 -6.70 -11.30
C VAL A 182 9.26 -7.98 -10.50
N SER A 183 10.45 -8.03 -9.93
CA SER A 183 10.83 -9.08 -8.98
C SER A 183 10.04 -8.99 -7.67
N ARG A 184 10.11 -10.05 -6.87
CA ARG A 184 9.46 -10.13 -5.55
C ARG A 184 9.86 -8.96 -4.64
N ASP A 185 11.15 -8.65 -4.57
CA ASP A 185 11.67 -7.63 -3.64
C ASP A 185 11.34 -6.21 -4.14
N GLU A 186 11.36 -5.97 -5.45
CA GLU A 186 10.90 -4.72 -6.07
C GLU A 186 9.39 -4.50 -5.87
N LEU A 187 8.58 -5.56 -5.96
CA LEU A 187 7.15 -5.49 -5.67
C LEU A 187 6.90 -5.05 -4.22
N VAL A 188 7.63 -5.61 -3.25
CA VAL A 188 7.54 -5.18 -1.85
C VAL A 188 7.99 -3.73 -1.70
N LEU A 189 9.02 -3.32 -2.42
CA LEU A 189 9.53 -1.95 -2.41
C LEU A 189 8.49 -0.93 -2.91
N HIS A 190 7.75 -1.24 -3.99
CA HIS A 190 6.61 -0.43 -4.43
C HIS A 190 5.53 -0.35 -3.36
N GLY A 191 5.21 -1.47 -2.69
CA GLY A 191 4.26 -1.49 -1.57
C GLY A 191 4.70 -0.63 -0.39
N LEU A 192 6.00 -0.63 -0.06
CA LEU A 192 6.57 0.20 1.00
C LEU A 192 6.58 1.70 0.64
N LYS A 193 6.91 2.04 -0.61
CA LYS A 193 6.83 3.42 -1.13
C LYS A 193 5.40 3.94 -1.03
N ALA A 194 4.42 3.17 -1.51
CA ALA A 194 3.00 3.52 -1.40
C ALA A 194 2.56 3.66 0.07
N LEU A 195 2.97 2.74 0.96
CA LEU A 195 2.61 2.80 2.37
C LEU A 195 3.23 4.02 3.08
N ARG A 196 4.48 4.36 2.75
CA ARG A 196 5.18 5.54 3.28
C ARG A 196 4.40 6.83 2.98
N ASP A 197 3.84 6.94 1.79
CA ASP A 197 3.06 8.13 1.39
C ASP A 197 1.76 8.30 2.20
N THR A 198 1.35 7.30 2.99
CA THR A 198 0.22 7.39 3.94
C THR A 198 0.61 7.90 5.34
N LEU A 199 1.91 8.07 5.61
CA LEU A 199 2.40 8.56 6.90
C LEU A 199 2.12 10.06 7.08
N GLN A 200 2.14 10.51 8.33
CA GLN A 200 2.19 11.94 8.62
C GLN A 200 3.60 12.45 8.34
N GLN A 201 3.72 13.78 8.15
CA GLN A 201 5.01 14.44 8.21
C GLN A 201 5.70 14.06 9.54
N ASP A 202 7.00 13.78 9.48
CA ASP A 202 7.85 13.34 10.61
C ASP A 202 7.68 11.90 11.11
N ARG A 203 6.89 11.06 10.41
CA ARG A 203 6.79 9.62 10.71
C ARG A 203 7.50 8.81 9.64
N GLU A 204 8.21 7.78 10.08
CA GLU A 204 8.91 6.83 9.19
C GLU A 204 8.42 5.40 9.37
N LEU A 205 8.68 4.56 8.37
CA LEU A 205 8.48 3.12 8.47
C LEU A 205 9.62 2.51 9.28
N THR A 206 9.28 1.80 10.35
CA THR A 206 10.22 1.11 11.24
C THR A 206 9.92 -0.38 11.27
N THR A 207 10.85 -1.17 11.82
CA THR A 207 10.67 -2.62 12.02
C THR A 207 9.46 -2.96 12.89
N ASP A 208 9.09 -2.05 13.79
CA ASP A 208 8.04 -2.29 14.78
C ASP A 208 6.66 -1.92 14.23
N ASN A 209 6.58 -0.85 13.43
CA ASN A 209 5.32 -0.38 12.87
C ASN A 209 5.00 -0.99 11.50
N THR A 210 5.92 -1.69 10.85
CA THR A 210 5.71 -2.26 9.52
C THR A 210 5.53 -3.78 9.59
N SER A 211 4.60 -4.31 8.80
CA SER A 211 4.36 -5.74 8.63
C SER A 211 4.24 -6.04 7.14
N ILE A 212 4.90 -7.09 6.66
CA ILE A 212 4.90 -7.48 5.25
C ILE A 212 4.48 -8.94 5.16
N ALA A 213 3.65 -9.28 4.19
CA ALA A 213 3.42 -10.68 3.82
C ALA A 213 3.49 -10.87 2.32
N ILE A 214 4.10 -11.98 1.91
CA ILE A 214 4.37 -12.29 0.51
C ILE A 214 3.94 -13.73 0.27
N VAL A 215 3.24 -13.96 -0.83
CA VAL A 215 2.93 -15.30 -1.35
C VAL A 215 3.16 -15.29 -2.86
N GLY A 216 3.66 -16.40 -3.40
CA GLY A 216 4.03 -16.49 -4.81
C GLY A 216 3.80 -17.87 -5.39
N ILE A 217 3.97 -17.98 -6.71
CA ILE A 217 3.93 -19.27 -7.40
C ILE A 217 5.10 -20.11 -6.88
N GLY A 218 4.79 -21.21 -6.19
CA GLY A 218 5.79 -22.08 -5.56
C GLY A 218 6.34 -21.55 -4.23
N GLU A 219 5.83 -20.43 -3.70
CA GLU A 219 6.22 -19.87 -2.40
C GLU A 219 4.98 -19.75 -1.48
N ASP A 220 4.96 -20.56 -0.41
CA ASP A 220 3.98 -20.42 0.67
C ASP A 220 4.05 -19.02 1.30
N LEU A 221 2.90 -18.52 1.78
CA LEU A 221 2.73 -17.24 2.45
C LEU A 221 3.71 -17.11 3.62
N LYS A 222 4.60 -16.12 3.52
CA LYS A 222 5.54 -15.74 4.58
C LYS A 222 5.21 -14.35 5.08
N GLN A 223 5.09 -14.25 6.40
CA GLN A 223 4.93 -12.98 7.11
C GLN A 223 6.27 -12.54 7.72
N TYR A 224 6.62 -11.28 7.51
CA TYR A 224 7.80 -10.62 7.99
C TYR A 224 7.38 -9.52 8.97
N ASP A 225 7.84 -9.62 10.21
CA ASP A 225 7.63 -8.66 11.29
C ASP A 225 8.95 -8.43 12.04
N GLY A 226 9.07 -7.26 12.69
CA GLY A 226 10.21 -6.94 13.55
C GLY A 226 11.53 -6.94 12.75
N PRO A 227 12.60 -7.56 13.26
CA PRO A 227 13.92 -7.56 12.61
C PRO A 227 13.91 -8.09 11.18
N ARG A 228 12.95 -8.97 10.83
CA ARG A 228 12.85 -9.55 9.48
C ARG A 228 12.43 -8.55 8.41
N VAL A 229 11.80 -7.45 8.82
CA VAL A 229 11.39 -6.35 7.92
C VAL A 229 12.57 -5.45 7.56
N LYS A 230 13.62 -5.43 8.38
CA LYS A 230 14.77 -4.52 8.24
C LYS A 230 15.38 -4.55 6.84
N ARG A 231 15.60 -5.75 6.27
CA ARG A 231 16.13 -5.92 4.90
C ARG A 231 15.33 -5.12 3.86
N PHE A 232 14.00 -5.11 3.95
CA PHE A 232 13.17 -4.41 2.98
C PHE A 232 13.15 -2.89 3.21
N LEU A 233 13.31 -2.45 4.47
CA LEU A 233 13.43 -1.03 4.81
C LEU A 233 14.78 -0.46 4.39
N ASP A 234 15.86 -1.24 4.51
CA ASP A 234 17.19 -0.83 4.07
C ASP A 234 17.20 -0.59 2.53
N LEU A 235 16.55 -1.49 1.76
CA LEU A 235 16.33 -1.32 0.32
C LEU A 235 15.55 -0.04 -0.02
N LEU A 236 14.56 0.33 0.82
CA LEU A 236 13.80 1.58 0.65
C LEU A 236 14.68 2.82 0.85
N GLY A 237 15.59 2.79 1.81
CA GLY A 237 16.53 3.89 2.10
C GLY A 237 17.54 4.13 0.99
N GLU A 238 18.13 3.05 0.45
CA GLU A 238 19.07 3.12 -0.67
C GLU A 238 18.43 3.75 -1.92
N ASP A 239 17.20 3.36 -2.23
CA ASP A 239 16.46 3.86 -3.39
C ASP A 239 16.05 5.33 -3.24
N GLY A 240 15.68 5.75 -2.02
CA GLY A 240 15.43 7.16 -1.70
C GLY A 240 16.69 8.02 -1.92
N THR A 241 17.86 7.50 -1.53
CA THR A 241 19.15 8.18 -1.69
C THR A 241 19.57 8.27 -3.16
N ARG A 242 19.30 7.23 -3.96
CA ARG A 242 19.52 7.22 -5.42
C ARG A 242 18.59 8.20 -6.13
N SER A 243 17.30 8.21 -5.80
CA SER A 243 16.32 9.13 -6.40
C SER A 243 16.61 10.60 -6.05
N GLN A 244 17.05 10.89 -4.82
CA GLN A 244 17.48 12.23 -4.43
C GLN A 244 18.79 12.67 -5.11
N ARG A 245 19.73 11.75 -5.33
CA ARG A 245 20.95 12.03 -6.11
C ARG A 245 20.62 12.32 -7.58
N ALA A 246 19.76 11.51 -8.21
CA ALA A 246 19.32 11.73 -9.58
C ALA A 246 18.62 13.08 -9.76
N ALA A 247 17.67 13.41 -8.87
CA ALA A 247 16.97 14.71 -8.91
C ALA A 247 17.92 15.92 -8.73
N ARG A 248 18.97 15.78 -7.91
CA ARG A 248 20.01 16.83 -7.74
C ARG A 248 20.91 16.96 -8.97
N LEU A 249 21.19 15.87 -9.68
CA LEU A 249 21.95 15.89 -10.94
C LEU A 249 21.13 16.52 -12.07
N ASP A 250 19.84 16.21 -12.17
CA ASP A 250 18.94 16.83 -13.17
C ASP A 250 18.78 18.34 -12.92
N THR A 251 18.66 18.76 -11.65
CA THR A 251 18.62 20.19 -11.29
C THR A 251 19.97 20.89 -11.56
N ALA A 252 21.10 20.19 -11.46
CA ALA A 252 22.41 20.76 -11.77
C ALA A 252 22.67 20.86 -13.29
N MET A 253 22.04 20.01 -14.10
CA MET A 253 22.10 20.09 -15.57
C MET A 253 21.19 21.19 -16.14
N ASP A 254 20.06 21.49 -15.49
CA ASP A 254 19.12 22.55 -15.90
C ASP A 254 19.62 23.98 -15.61
N VAL A 255 20.66 24.13 -14.77
CA VAL A 255 21.29 25.43 -14.46
C VAL A 255 22.57 25.66 -15.29
N GLY A 256 22.96 24.70 -16.14
CA GLY A 256 24.19 24.75 -16.94
C GLY A 256 24.01 25.16 -18.41
N GLY A 257 22.82 25.63 -18.79
CA GLY A 257 22.46 25.93 -20.19
C GLY A 257 22.06 27.39 -20.40
N ASP A 258 22.90 28.34 -20.00
CA ASP A 258 22.87 29.73 -20.48
C ASP A 258 24.31 30.28 -20.40
N ALA A 259 25.10 29.98 -21.43
CA ALA A 259 26.31 30.71 -21.75
C ALA A 259 26.26 30.93 -23.27
N ASP A 260 25.59 32.02 -23.65
CA ASP A 260 25.56 32.51 -25.03
C ASP A 260 26.97 32.93 -25.46
N ASP A 261 27.38 32.37 -26.60
CA ASP A 261 28.44 32.87 -27.47
C ASP A 261 28.03 34.25 -28.03
N ASP A 262 28.82 35.28 -27.74
CA ASP A 262 28.82 36.55 -28.50
C ASP A 262 30.17 36.69 -29.22
N ASP A 263 30.17 36.39 -30.52
CA ASP A 263 31.28 36.62 -31.46
C ASP A 263 31.19 38.02 -32.13
N ASP A 264 32.35 38.68 -32.17
CA ASP A 264 32.87 39.62 -33.19
C ASP A 264 32.17 40.95 -33.56
N GLU A 265 32.87 42.06 -33.28
CA GLU A 265 32.90 43.25 -34.16
C GLU A 265 34.33 43.85 -34.33
N LEU A 266 34.93 43.55 -35.49
CA LEU A 266 35.84 44.35 -36.34
C LEU A 266 36.89 45.35 -35.77
N ALA A 267 38.16 44.94 -35.96
CA ALA A 267 39.26 45.66 -36.62
C ALA A 267 39.61 47.12 -36.27
N GLY A 268 40.83 47.34 -35.76
CA GLY A 268 41.55 48.60 -35.92
C GLY A 268 42.84 48.77 -35.11
N LEU A 269 43.97 48.84 -35.85
CA LEU A 269 45.22 49.57 -35.53
C LEU A 269 46.31 48.85 -34.70
N LEU A 270 47.26 48.29 -35.46
CA LEU A 270 48.72 48.56 -35.40
C LEU A 270 49.40 48.61 -34.01
N GLY A 271 50.32 47.65 -33.78
CA GLY A 271 51.38 47.78 -32.76
C GLY A 271 52.39 48.91 -33.09
N PRO A 272 53.55 49.04 -32.41
CA PRO A 272 54.26 47.99 -31.66
C PRO A 272 54.91 48.41 -30.31
N GLY A 273 55.42 47.42 -29.57
CA GLY A 273 56.76 47.49 -28.97
C GLY A 273 56.94 48.14 -27.59
N GLU A 274 57.96 47.61 -26.90
CA GLU A 274 58.55 48.06 -25.62
C GLU A 274 57.72 47.67 -24.38
N GLY A 275 58.17 46.83 -23.44
CA GLY A 275 59.51 46.68 -22.89
C GLY A 275 59.54 47.38 -21.53
N THR A 276 59.56 46.61 -20.42
CA THR A 276 60.37 46.85 -19.20
C THR A 276 59.83 46.10 -17.97
N SER A 277 60.80 45.61 -17.20
CA SER A 277 60.73 44.97 -15.90
C SER A 277 60.64 45.98 -14.75
N ALA A 278 60.02 45.60 -13.62
CA ALA A 278 60.44 45.86 -12.23
C ALA A 278 59.36 45.22 -11.31
N MET A 279 59.67 44.32 -10.36
CA MET A 279 60.29 44.52 -9.03
C MET A 279 59.55 45.46 -8.06
N ASP A 280 59.60 45.05 -6.78
CA ASP A 280 59.21 45.70 -5.50
C ASP A 280 57.76 45.57 -5.03
N THR A 281 57.45 44.78 -3.98
CA THR A 281 57.76 44.81 -2.51
C THR A 281 56.80 45.67 -1.68
N THR A 282 56.44 45.12 -0.50
CA THR A 282 55.84 45.75 0.70
C THR A 282 54.40 46.28 0.57
N GLU A 283 53.47 46.09 1.51
CA GLU A 283 53.47 45.67 2.93
C GLU A 283 52.35 44.65 3.21
#